data_AF-A0AAW0MKR5-F1
#
_entry.id   AF-A0AAW0MKR5-F1
#
_cell.length_a   1.000
_cell.length_b   1.000
_cell.length_c   1.000
_cell.angle_alpha   90.00
_cell.angle_beta   90.00
_cell.angle_gamma   90.00
#
_symmetry.space_group_name_H-M   'P 1'
#
loop_
_entity.id
_entity.type
_entity.pdbx_description
1 polymer ?
#
loop_
_entity_poly.entity_id
_entity_poly.type
_entity_poly.pdbx_seq_one_letter_code
_entity_poly.pdbx_strand_id
1 'polypeptide(L)'
;MTERGREEKERIASEGVKRERKVNEDGQREERERREMKRKEVKRPGRGRRRREDKSRESREGEQELRGRGGTRERKESRISKQSDSQLVREMGEQRERETGKRIESMGREGKKRGERKKEGGGEREGVRDDGWRERGGKRIRVSLRQKREDRVERKRESKTHRLLEINIKMISGRERRKRREERCNRASKKTEREREEREKERAGEEGKREEGNREQVEREKGERQGPKYQKKGETGERGESKREREREG
;
A
#
# COMPACT_ATOMS: atom_id res chain seq x y z
N MET A 1 14.74 46.07 -28.58
CA MET A 1 15.15 44.69 -28.87
C MET A 1 16.51 44.76 -29.55
N THR A 2 17.57 44.32 -28.88
CA THR A 2 18.95 44.33 -29.41
C THR A 2 19.20 43.05 -30.22
N GLU A 3 20.23 43.05 -31.07
CA GLU A 3 20.67 41.85 -31.82
C GLU A 3 20.98 40.69 -30.86
N ARG A 4 21.69 40.96 -29.76
CA ARG A 4 21.92 39.98 -28.67
C ARG A 4 20.63 39.39 -28.09
N GLY A 5 19.58 40.21 -27.92
CA GLY A 5 18.29 39.74 -27.43
C GLY A 5 17.50 38.90 -28.43
N ARG A 6 17.79 38.99 -29.74
CA ARG A 6 17.21 38.09 -30.75
C ARG A 6 17.90 36.72 -30.73
N GLU A 7 19.23 36.70 -30.67
CA GLU A 7 20.02 35.47 -30.62
C GLU A 7 19.67 34.63 -29.37
N GLU A 8 19.50 35.27 -28.21
CA GLU A 8 19.14 34.57 -26.98
C GLU A 8 17.73 33.95 -27.05
N LYS A 9 16.77 34.64 -27.66
CA LYS A 9 15.42 34.09 -27.89
C LYS A 9 15.43 32.91 -28.85
N GLU A 10 16.22 32.99 -29.92
CA GLU A 10 16.37 31.90 -30.89
C GLU A 10 17.05 30.68 -30.26
N ARG A 11 18.05 30.90 -29.40
CA ARG A 11 18.71 29.85 -28.63
C ARG A 11 17.74 29.14 -27.68
N ILE A 12 16.93 29.88 -26.91
CA ILE A 12 15.96 29.29 -25.97
C ILE A 12 14.90 28.48 -26.72
N ALA A 13 14.38 29.00 -27.83
CA ALA A 13 13.43 28.27 -28.67
C ALA A 13 14.03 26.97 -29.22
N SER A 14 15.27 27.04 -29.71
CA SER A 14 16.00 25.88 -30.25
C SER A 14 16.32 24.84 -29.18
N GLU A 15 16.63 25.28 -27.95
CA GLU A 15 16.89 24.39 -26.83
C GLU A 15 15.60 23.69 -26.35
N GLY A 16 14.46 24.40 -26.34
CA GLY A 16 13.15 23.83 -26.05
C GLY A 16 12.78 22.68 -26.99
N VAL A 17 12.96 22.88 -28.30
CA VAL A 17 12.66 21.86 -29.33
C VAL A 17 13.56 20.62 -29.17
N LYS A 18 14.85 20.82 -28.83
CA LYS A 18 15.78 19.70 -28.58
C LYS A 18 15.38 18.87 -27.36
N ARG A 19 14.95 19.53 -26.28
CA ARG A 19 14.47 18.84 -25.06
C ARG A 19 13.19 18.05 -25.33
N GLU A 20 12.24 18.62 -26.06
CA GLU A 20 10.99 17.94 -26.42
C GLU A 20 11.23 16.70 -27.30
N ARG A 21 12.11 16.82 -28.30
CA ARG A 21 12.48 15.68 -29.15
C ARG A 21 13.07 14.52 -28.33
N LYS A 22 13.95 14.82 -27.38
CA LYS A 22 14.56 13.81 -26.50
C LYS A 22 13.53 13.10 -25.63
N VAL A 23 12.61 13.84 -25.01
CA VAL A 23 11.54 13.25 -24.17
C VAL A 23 10.64 12.32 -24.98
N ASN A 24 10.30 12.71 -26.22
CA ASN A 24 9.48 11.88 -27.10
C ASN A 24 10.23 10.61 -27.54
N GLU A 25 11.53 10.71 -27.82
CA GLU A 25 12.38 9.58 -28.17
C GLU A 25 12.51 8.59 -26.98
N ASP A 26 12.77 9.10 -25.78
CA ASP A 26 12.87 8.31 -24.56
C ASP A 26 11.53 7.60 -24.24
N GLY A 27 10.40 8.31 -24.38
CA GLY A 27 9.07 7.74 -24.17
C GLY A 27 8.72 6.62 -25.17
N GLN A 28 9.11 6.76 -26.44
CA GLN A 28 8.94 5.70 -27.44
C GLN A 28 9.83 4.48 -27.15
N ARG A 29 11.05 4.72 -26.66
CA ARG A 29 11.99 3.65 -26.29
C ARG A 29 11.47 2.83 -25.13
N GLU A 30 11.02 3.46 -24.05
CA GLU A 30 10.43 2.77 -22.89
C GLU A 30 9.19 1.96 -23.28
N GLU A 31 8.34 2.49 -24.17
CA GLU A 31 7.17 1.76 -24.64
C GLU A 31 7.56 0.52 -25.46
N ARG A 32 8.60 0.63 -26.30
CA ARG A 32 9.14 -0.48 -27.08
C ARG A 32 9.68 -1.60 -26.18
N GLU A 33 10.48 -1.25 -25.18
CA GLU A 33 11.05 -2.19 -24.21
C GLU A 33 9.95 -2.91 -23.41
N ARG A 34 8.93 -2.16 -22.95
CA ARG A 34 7.77 -2.73 -22.24
C ARG A 34 6.99 -3.72 -23.10
N ARG A 35 6.81 -3.42 -24.39
CA ARG A 35 6.13 -4.32 -25.35
C ARG A 35 6.96 -5.58 -25.60
N GLU A 36 8.28 -5.47 -25.66
CA GLU A 36 9.18 -6.62 -25.84
C GLU A 36 9.16 -7.56 -24.63
N MET A 37 9.20 -7.03 -23.40
CA MET A 37 9.11 -7.82 -22.17
C MET A 37 7.79 -8.60 -22.08
N LYS A 38 6.66 -7.96 -22.41
CA LYS A 38 5.35 -8.65 -22.49
C LYS A 38 5.34 -9.77 -23.53
N ARG A 39 6.00 -9.59 -24.68
CA ARG A 39 6.09 -10.65 -25.70
C ARG A 39 6.90 -11.85 -25.21
N LYS A 40 7.97 -11.63 -24.44
CA LYS A 40 8.77 -12.71 -23.81
C LYS A 40 7.99 -13.41 -22.70
N GLU A 41 7.19 -12.68 -21.93
CA GLU A 41 6.32 -13.25 -20.87
C GLU A 41 5.25 -14.20 -21.45
N VAL A 42 4.65 -13.86 -22.60
CA VAL A 42 3.60 -14.65 -23.26
C VAL A 42 4.14 -15.92 -23.94
N LYS A 43 5.45 -16.02 -24.17
CA LYS A 43 6.09 -17.23 -24.75
C LYS A 43 6.64 -18.21 -23.71
N ARG A 44 6.37 -18.04 -22.40
CA ARG A 44 6.44 -19.21 -21.50
C ARG A 44 5.31 -20.14 -21.90
N PRO A 45 5.59 -21.37 -22.40
CA PRO A 45 4.54 -22.26 -22.87
C PRO A 45 3.51 -22.48 -21.77
N GLY A 46 2.28 -22.07 -22.02
CA GLY A 46 1.16 -22.29 -21.12
C GLY A 46 0.95 -23.78 -20.91
N ARG A 47 1.42 -24.30 -19.78
CA ARG A 47 0.92 -25.53 -19.16
C ARG A 47 -0.52 -25.26 -18.71
N GLY A 48 -1.47 -25.22 -19.65
CA GLY A 48 -2.80 -24.69 -19.35
C GLY A 48 -3.95 -25.00 -20.31
N ARG A 49 -3.77 -25.94 -21.26
CA ARG A 49 -4.88 -26.46 -22.08
C ARG A 49 -5.18 -27.95 -21.87
N ARG A 50 -4.82 -28.49 -20.70
CA ARG A 50 -5.28 -29.79 -20.15
C ARG A 50 -5.27 -29.72 -18.62
N ARG A 51 -6.33 -29.23 -17.98
CA ARG A 51 -6.56 -29.35 -16.53
C ARG A 51 -8.06 -29.27 -16.20
N ARG A 52 -8.86 -30.18 -16.78
CA ARG A 52 -10.18 -30.51 -16.22
C ARG A 52 -10.27 -31.94 -15.68
N GLU A 53 -9.23 -32.76 -15.81
CA GLU A 53 -9.27 -34.18 -15.38
C GLU A 53 -8.22 -34.56 -14.31
N ASP A 54 -7.21 -33.72 -14.02
CA ASP A 54 -6.13 -34.08 -13.07
C ASP A 54 -6.25 -33.43 -11.67
N LYS A 55 -7.46 -33.05 -11.22
CA LYS A 55 -7.67 -32.40 -9.89
C LYS A 55 -8.13 -33.35 -8.78
N SER A 56 -8.03 -34.66 -8.97
CA SER A 56 -8.45 -35.65 -7.97
C SER A 56 -7.29 -36.31 -7.20
N ARG A 57 -6.01 -35.95 -7.47
CA ARG A 57 -4.86 -36.65 -6.85
C ARG A 57 -3.87 -35.78 -6.06
N GLU A 58 -3.71 -34.49 -6.34
CA GLU A 58 -2.82 -33.60 -5.55
C GLU A 58 -3.48 -33.02 -4.26
N SER A 59 -4.76 -33.28 -4.00
CA SER A 59 -5.46 -32.77 -2.80
C SER A 59 -5.34 -33.69 -1.57
N ARG A 60 -4.70 -34.86 -1.68
CA ARG A 60 -4.60 -35.82 -0.56
C ARG A 60 -3.22 -35.92 0.07
N GLU A 61 -2.16 -35.50 -0.61
CA GLU A 61 -0.80 -35.49 -0.06
C GLU A 61 -0.46 -34.17 0.65
N GLY A 62 -1.08 -33.04 0.26
CA GLY A 62 -0.80 -31.73 0.89
C GLY A 62 -1.44 -31.52 2.27
N GLU A 63 -2.46 -32.29 2.65
CA GLU A 63 -3.10 -32.17 3.97
C GLU A 63 -2.39 -32.94 5.10
N GLN A 64 -1.45 -33.84 4.77
CA GLN A 64 -0.64 -34.53 5.79
C GLN A 64 0.63 -33.76 6.18
N GLU A 65 1.15 -32.88 5.33
CA GLU A 65 2.45 -32.24 5.57
C GLU A 65 2.40 -31.11 6.63
N LEU A 66 1.22 -30.53 6.89
CA LEU A 66 1.04 -29.50 7.93
C LEU A 66 0.86 -30.03 9.36
N ARG A 67 0.86 -31.35 9.57
CA ARG A 67 0.81 -31.96 10.92
C ARG A 67 2.15 -32.54 11.39
N GLY A 68 3.19 -32.52 10.55
CA GLY A 68 4.33 -33.43 10.70
C GLY A 68 5.68 -32.87 11.13
N ARG A 69 5.85 -31.57 11.44
CA ARG A 69 7.17 -31.05 11.86
C ARG A 69 7.09 -30.03 13.00
N GLY A 70 7.54 -30.51 14.16
CA GLY A 70 8.01 -29.89 15.40
C GLY A 70 7.99 -28.36 15.57
N GLY A 71 7.77 -27.84 16.79
CA GLY A 71 8.21 -28.46 18.03
C GLY A 71 7.55 -27.85 19.26
N THR A 72 7.17 -28.77 20.14
CA THR A 72 7.26 -28.65 21.58
C THR A 72 8.53 -27.90 22.01
N ARG A 73 8.38 -26.68 22.51
CA ARG A 73 9.35 -26.09 23.42
C ARG A 73 8.64 -25.28 24.50
N GLU A 74 8.64 -25.90 25.67
CA GLU A 74 8.57 -25.31 27.01
C GLU A 74 7.36 -24.44 27.35
N ARG A 75 6.43 -25.11 28.04
CA ARG A 75 5.54 -24.56 29.05
C ARG A 75 6.29 -23.54 29.93
N LYS A 76 5.80 -22.31 29.96
CA LYS A 76 5.66 -21.57 31.22
C LYS A 76 4.18 -21.29 31.43
N GLU A 77 3.66 -21.93 32.46
CA GLU A 77 2.29 -21.84 32.91
C GLU A 77 2.03 -20.45 33.49
N SER A 78 1.38 -19.58 32.73
CA SER A 78 0.62 -18.46 33.29
C SER A 78 -0.85 -18.84 33.26
N ARG A 79 -1.30 -19.40 34.39
CA ARG A 79 -2.69 -19.79 34.69
C ARG A 79 -3.53 -18.52 34.87
N ILE A 80 -3.86 -17.86 33.76
CA ILE A 80 -4.79 -16.73 33.74
C ILE A 80 -6.11 -17.25 33.16
N SER A 81 -7.19 -17.07 33.92
CA SER A 81 -8.53 -17.61 33.69
C SER A 81 -9.13 -17.25 32.33
N LYS A 82 -9.01 -18.16 31.36
CA LYS A 82 -9.64 -18.08 30.03
C LYS A 82 -11.11 -18.51 30.02
N GLN A 83 -11.94 -18.08 30.96
CA GLN A 83 -13.38 -18.45 30.94
C GLN A 83 -14.30 -17.41 30.30
N SER A 84 -13.81 -16.20 30.00
CA SER A 84 -14.69 -15.10 29.54
C SER A 84 -14.48 -14.66 28.08
N ASP A 85 -13.26 -14.80 27.53
CA ASP A 85 -12.93 -14.24 26.22
C ASP A 85 -13.30 -15.13 25.02
N SER A 86 -13.57 -16.42 25.27
CA SER A 86 -13.97 -17.35 24.20
C SER A 86 -15.41 -17.15 23.74
N GLN A 87 -16.27 -16.53 24.54
CA GLN A 87 -17.68 -16.33 24.23
C GLN A 87 -17.87 -15.09 23.36
N LEU A 88 -17.21 -13.99 23.71
CA LEU A 88 -17.27 -12.73 22.95
C LEU A 88 -16.77 -12.89 21.50
N VAL A 89 -15.71 -13.67 21.28
CA VAL A 89 -15.18 -13.89 19.92
C VAL A 89 -16.13 -14.72 19.05
N ARG A 90 -16.81 -15.72 19.62
CA ARG A 90 -17.84 -16.48 18.89
C ARG A 90 -19.06 -15.64 18.59
N GLU A 91 -19.52 -14.86 19.56
CA GLU A 91 -20.70 -14.02 19.43
C GLU A 91 -20.50 -12.90 18.39
N MET A 92 -19.32 -12.26 18.39
CA MET A 92 -18.93 -11.27 17.37
C MET A 92 -18.72 -11.89 15.98
N GLY A 93 -18.26 -13.14 15.92
CA GLY A 93 -18.10 -13.91 14.68
C GLY A 93 -19.45 -14.24 14.04
N GLU A 94 -20.38 -14.79 14.83
CA GLU A 94 -21.71 -15.16 14.36
C GLU A 94 -22.56 -13.94 13.94
N GLN A 95 -22.47 -12.82 14.67
CA GLN A 95 -23.16 -11.59 14.27
C GLN A 95 -22.69 -11.09 12.90
N ARG A 96 -21.38 -11.08 12.64
CA ARG A 96 -20.82 -10.68 11.34
C ARG A 96 -21.23 -11.61 10.22
N GLU A 97 -21.23 -12.92 10.45
CA GLU A 97 -21.60 -13.90 9.44
C GLU A 97 -23.09 -13.78 9.07
N ARG A 98 -23.98 -13.57 10.05
CA ARG A 98 -25.40 -13.27 9.80
C ARG A 98 -25.61 -11.94 9.08
N GLU A 99 -24.87 -10.89 9.44
CA GLU A 99 -25.01 -9.57 8.82
C GLU A 99 -24.52 -9.56 7.37
N THR A 100 -23.41 -10.26 7.09
CA THR A 100 -22.89 -10.43 5.73
C THR A 100 -23.78 -11.35 4.89
N GLY A 101 -24.31 -12.44 5.45
CA GLY A 101 -25.29 -13.30 4.79
C GLY A 101 -26.55 -12.53 4.37
N LYS A 102 -27.13 -11.74 5.29
CA LYS A 102 -28.30 -10.88 4.99
C LYS A 102 -28.01 -9.84 3.91
N ARG A 103 -26.81 -9.24 3.89
CA ARG A 103 -26.38 -8.29 2.84
C ARG A 103 -26.21 -8.94 1.47
N ILE A 104 -25.67 -10.15 1.41
CA ILE A 104 -25.52 -10.88 0.15
C ILE A 104 -26.89 -11.29 -0.38
N GLU A 105 -27.79 -11.74 0.49
CA GLU A 105 -29.14 -12.13 0.10
C GLU A 105 -29.97 -10.93 -0.39
N SER A 106 -29.83 -9.75 0.22
CA SER A 106 -30.50 -8.52 -0.23
C SER A 106 -29.99 -8.04 -1.59
N MET A 107 -28.68 -8.08 -1.86
CA MET A 107 -28.11 -7.77 -3.18
C MET A 107 -28.55 -8.80 -4.25
N GLY A 108 -28.68 -10.08 -3.88
CA GLY A 108 -29.17 -11.14 -4.77
C GLY A 108 -30.63 -10.95 -5.20
N ARG A 109 -31.51 -10.53 -4.27
CA ARG A 109 -32.92 -10.21 -4.58
C ARG A 109 -33.04 -8.95 -5.44
N GLU A 110 -32.23 -7.93 -5.21
CA GLU A 110 -32.24 -6.71 -6.02
C GLU A 110 -31.77 -6.96 -7.46
N GLY A 111 -30.77 -7.83 -7.64
CA GLY A 111 -30.29 -8.27 -8.96
C GLY A 111 -31.35 -9.04 -9.75
N LYS A 112 -32.11 -9.94 -9.12
CA LYS A 112 -33.22 -10.67 -9.76
C LYS A 112 -34.37 -9.73 -10.17
N LYS A 113 -34.76 -8.78 -9.31
CA LYS A 113 -35.79 -7.77 -9.62
C LYS A 113 -35.41 -6.85 -10.77
N ARG A 114 -34.12 -6.53 -10.96
CA ARG A 114 -33.65 -5.79 -12.17
C ARG A 114 -33.67 -6.65 -13.44
N GLY A 115 -33.45 -7.97 -13.31
CA GLY A 115 -33.53 -8.92 -14.42
C GLY A 115 -34.96 -9.16 -14.93
N GLU A 116 -35.92 -9.22 -14.01
CA GLU A 116 -37.33 -9.44 -14.33
C GLU A 116 -38.00 -8.20 -14.95
N ARG A 117 -37.66 -6.98 -14.49
CA ARG A 117 -38.15 -5.73 -15.11
C ARG A 117 -37.75 -5.54 -16.58
N LYS A 118 -36.76 -6.27 -17.09
CA LYS A 118 -36.39 -6.26 -18.51
C LYS A 118 -37.24 -7.20 -19.38
N LYS A 119 -38.16 -7.98 -18.79
CA LYS A 119 -39.06 -8.87 -19.53
C LYS A 119 -40.48 -8.32 -19.70
N GLU A 120 -40.86 -7.30 -18.96
CA GLU A 120 -42.21 -6.71 -19.05
C GLU A 120 -42.28 -5.42 -19.88
N GLY A 121 -41.13 -4.82 -20.20
CA GLY A 121 -41.05 -3.76 -21.22
C GLY A 121 -40.88 -4.37 -22.61
N GLY A 122 -41.99 -4.64 -23.29
CA GLY A 122 -42.04 -4.89 -24.73
C GLY A 122 -41.58 -3.67 -25.55
N GLY A 123 -40.29 -3.36 -25.46
CA GLY A 123 -39.60 -2.47 -26.37
C GLY A 123 -38.92 -3.32 -27.42
N GLU A 124 -39.42 -3.24 -28.64
CA GLU A 124 -38.77 -3.52 -29.93
C GLU A 124 -37.25 -3.65 -29.81
N ARG A 125 -36.75 -4.83 -29.46
CA ARG A 125 -35.37 -5.17 -29.75
C ARG A 125 -35.39 -5.77 -31.14
N GLU A 126 -34.79 -5.06 -32.10
CA GLU A 126 -34.33 -5.59 -33.38
C GLU A 126 -33.44 -6.83 -33.11
N GLY A 127 -34.06 -7.97 -32.82
CA GLY A 127 -33.43 -9.26 -32.81
C GLY A 127 -33.35 -9.71 -34.25
N VAL A 128 -32.22 -9.45 -34.92
CA VAL A 128 -31.88 -10.19 -36.15
C VAL A 128 -31.86 -11.66 -35.76
N ARG A 129 -32.90 -12.40 -36.14
CA ARG A 129 -33.01 -13.84 -35.93
C ARG A 129 -31.98 -14.52 -36.85
N ASP A 130 -31.33 -15.58 -36.37
CA ASP A 130 -30.30 -16.32 -37.13
C ASP A 130 -30.85 -16.94 -38.44
N ASP A 131 -32.18 -16.98 -38.60
CA ASP A 131 -32.92 -17.42 -39.79
C ASP A 131 -32.77 -16.48 -41.00
N GLY A 132 -32.16 -15.30 -40.84
CA GLY A 132 -31.96 -14.33 -41.92
C GLY A 132 -33.13 -13.43 -42.24
N TRP A 133 -34.05 -13.27 -41.30
CA TRP A 133 -35.08 -12.26 -41.38
C TRP A 133 -34.85 -11.17 -40.32
N ARG A 134 -34.95 -9.90 -40.72
CA ARG A 134 -35.00 -8.73 -39.83
C ARG A 134 -36.40 -8.15 -39.89
N GLU A 135 -36.93 -7.73 -38.75
CA GLU A 135 -38.21 -7.05 -38.68
C GLU A 135 -37.99 -5.54 -38.79
N ARG A 136 -38.65 -4.89 -39.76
CA ARG A 136 -38.61 -3.43 -39.92
C ARG A 136 -40.04 -2.94 -40.22
N GLY A 137 -40.60 -2.14 -39.31
CA GLY A 137 -41.97 -1.61 -39.43
C GLY A 137 -43.06 -2.68 -39.45
N GLY A 138 -42.95 -3.71 -38.61
CA GLY A 138 -43.92 -4.81 -38.53
C GLY A 138 -43.87 -5.83 -39.69
N LYS A 139 -42.91 -5.69 -40.62
CA LYS A 139 -42.70 -6.63 -41.73
C LYS A 139 -41.39 -7.38 -41.57
N ARG A 140 -41.40 -8.69 -41.87
CA ARG A 140 -40.19 -9.53 -41.93
C ARG A 140 -39.50 -9.35 -43.29
N ILE A 141 -38.28 -8.82 -43.28
CA ILE A 141 -37.44 -8.59 -44.46
C ILE A 141 -36.28 -9.58 -44.45
N ARG A 142 -36.04 -10.28 -45.56
CA ARG A 142 -34.89 -11.18 -45.69
C ARG A 142 -33.60 -10.36 -45.81
N VAL A 143 -32.67 -10.57 -44.89
CA VAL A 143 -31.38 -9.87 -44.86
C VAL A 143 -30.42 -10.55 -45.82
N SER A 144 -29.83 -9.78 -46.72
CA SER A 144 -28.81 -10.28 -47.65
C SER A 144 -27.57 -10.80 -46.90
N LEU A 145 -26.90 -11.81 -47.47
CA LEU A 145 -25.67 -12.37 -46.87
C LEU A 145 -24.57 -11.31 -46.68
N ARG A 146 -24.50 -10.31 -47.57
CA ARG A 146 -23.57 -9.18 -47.47
C ARG A 146 -23.85 -8.34 -46.22
N GLN A 147 -25.10 -7.96 -46.01
CA GLN A 147 -25.53 -7.15 -44.86
C GLN A 147 -25.35 -7.92 -43.54
N LYS A 148 -25.60 -9.24 -43.51
CA LYS A 148 -25.26 -10.08 -42.34
C LYS A 148 -23.77 -10.05 -41.99
N ARG A 149 -22.87 -10.03 -42.99
CA ARG A 149 -21.43 -9.99 -42.77
C ARG A 149 -20.99 -8.63 -42.23
N GLU A 150 -21.55 -7.54 -42.77
CA GLU A 150 -21.30 -6.16 -42.32
C GLU A 150 -21.76 -5.99 -40.85
N ASP A 151 -23.00 -6.36 -40.52
CA ASP A 151 -23.54 -6.33 -39.15
C ASP A 151 -22.67 -7.15 -38.17
N ARG A 152 -22.14 -8.30 -38.62
CA ARG A 152 -21.26 -9.15 -37.79
C ARG A 152 -19.91 -8.49 -37.51
N VAL A 153 -19.34 -7.78 -38.49
CA VAL A 153 -18.09 -7.03 -38.32
C VAL A 153 -18.30 -5.87 -37.38
N GLU A 154 -19.41 -5.15 -37.52
CA GLU A 154 -19.77 -4.02 -36.67
C GLU A 154 -19.96 -4.46 -35.22
N ARG A 155 -20.77 -5.50 -34.95
CA ARG A 155 -20.94 -6.07 -33.60
C ARG A 155 -19.62 -6.52 -32.97
N LYS A 156 -18.70 -7.07 -33.77
CA LYS A 156 -17.36 -7.44 -33.29
C LYS A 156 -16.52 -6.20 -32.93
N ARG A 157 -16.63 -5.13 -33.70
CA ARG A 157 -15.97 -3.84 -33.41
C ARG A 157 -16.54 -3.23 -32.13
N GLU A 158 -17.86 -3.16 -32.00
CA GLU A 158 -18.57 -2.65 -30.83
C GLU A 158 -18.23 -3.45 -29.55
N SER A 159 -18.21 -4.79 -29.65
CA SER A 159 -17.82 -5.65 -28.52
C SER A 159 -16.37 -5.39 -28.09
N LYS A 160 -15.47 -5.16 -29.06
CA LYS A 160 -14.07 -4.83 -28.79
C LYS A 160 -13.93 -3.44 -28.14
N THR A 161 -14.62 -2.43 -28.64
CA THR A 161 -14.60 -1.08 -28.04
C THR A 161 -15.22 -1.07 -26.65
N HIS A 162 -16.35 -1.75 -26.44
CA HIS A 162 -16.97 -1.89 -25.12
C HIS A 162 -16.00 -2.54 -24.12
N ARG A 163 -15.31 -3.63 -24.52
CA ARG A 163 -14.31 -4.29 -23.67
C ARG A 163 -13.14 -3.37 -23.32
N LEU A 164 -12.66 -2.56 -24.27
CA LEU A 164 -11.58 -1.60 -24.02
C LEU A 164 -12.02 -0.49 -23.06
N LEU A 165 -13.23 0.04 -23.22
CA LEU A 165 -13.81 1.04 -22.31
C LEU A 165 -13.93 0.47 -20.89
N GLU A 166 -14.43 -0.76 -20.75
CA GLU A 166 -14.56 -1.43 -19.45
C GLU A 166 -13.19 -1.61 -18.76
N ILE A 167 -12.16 -1.99 -19.52
CA ILE A 167 -10.79 -2.09 -19.01
C ILE A 167 -10.29 -0.72 -18.55
N ASN A 168 -10.48 0.33 -19.35
CA ASN A 168 -10.06 1.69 -18.99
C ASN A 168 -10.73 2.18 -17.70
N ILE A 169 -12.04 1.98 -17.55
CA ILE A 169 -12.77 2.34 -16.32
C ILE A 169 -12.23 1.56 -15.11
N LYS A 170 -11.97 0.26 -15.27
CA LYS A 170 -11.37 -0.58 -14.21
C LYS A 170 -9.96 -0.13 -13.85
N MET A 171 -9.16 0.31 -14.82
CA MET A 171 -7.83 0.86 -14.56
C MET A 171 -7.88 2.20 -13.82
N ILE A 172 -8.75 3.11 -14.23
CA ILE A 172 -8.93 4.41 -13.56
C ILE A 172 -9.37 4.20 -12.10
N SER A 173 -10.42 3.39 -11.88
CA SER A 173 -10.89 3.07 -10.52
C SER A 173 -9.84 2.34 -9.67
N GLY A 174 -9.05 1.45 -10.28
CA GLY A 174 -7.90 0.83 -9.64
C GLY A 174 -6.83 1.83 -9.22
N ARG A 175 -6.50 2.80 -10.10
CA ARG A 175 -5.53 3.87 -9.84
C ARG A 175 -6.01 4.80 -8.72
N GLU A 176 -7.28 5.20 -8.74
CA GLU A 176 -7.88 6.00 -7.66
C GLU A 176 -7.85 5.27 -6.32
N ARG A 177 -8.21 3.98 -6.30
CA ARG A 177 -8.13 3.16 -5.08
C ARG A 177 -6.70 3.08 -4.55
N ARG A 178 -5.70 2.97 -5.42
CA ARG A 178 -4.28 2.99 -5.03
C ARG A 178 -3.90 4.35 -4.44
N LYS A 179 -4.26 5.46 -5.10
CA LYS A 179 -4.02 6.82 -4.60
C LYS A 179 -4.61 7.05 -3.20
N ARG A 180 -5.87 6.64 -2.98
CA ARG A 180 -6.52 6.70 -1.65
C ARG A 180 -5.85 5.79 -0.60
N ARG A 181 -5.21 4.69 -1.01
CA ARG A 181 -4.44 3.83 -0.10
C ARG A 181 -3.14 4.51 0.30
N GLU A 182 -2.41 5.08 -0.65
CA GLU A 182 -1.18 5.85 -0.41
C GLU A 182 -1.46 7.05 0.50
N GLU A 183 -2.54 7.81 0.26
CA GLU A 183 -2.95 8.93 1.12
C GLU A 183 -3.22 8.49 2.57
N ARG A 184 -3.87 7.34 2.77
CA ARG A 184 -4.11 6.78 4.12
C ARG A 184 -2.81 6.35 4.80
N CYS A 185 -1.92 5.67 4.08
CA CYS A 185 -0.60 5.30 4.58
C CYS A 185 0.23 6.53 4.96
N ASN A 186 0.23 7.56 4.11
CA ASN A 186 0.95 8.81 4.37
C ASN A 186 0.38 9.54 5.59
N ARG A 187 -0.95 9.56 5.76
CA ARG A 187 -1.58 10.14 6.96
C ARG A 187 -1.20 9.38 8.23
N ALA A 188 -1.17 8.05 8.18
CA ALA A 188 -0.73 7.23 9.30
C ALA A 188 0.76 7.48 9.63
N SER A 189 1.62 7.53 8.62
CA SER A 189 3.05 7.82 8.78
C SER A 189 3.30 9.19 9.41
N LYS A 190 2.58 10.23 8.96
CA LYS A 190 2.69 11.57 9.55
C LYS A 190 2.22 11.63 11.00
N LYS A 191 1.24 10.80 11.38
CA LYS A 191 0.80 10.70 12.78
C LYS A 191 1.90 10.10 13.64
N THR A 192 2.53 9.01 13.20
CA THR A 192 3.62 8.37 13.93
C THR A 192 4.87 9.23 14.02
N GLU A 193 5.16 10.04 12.99
CA GLU A 193 6.27 10.98 12.99
C GLU A 193 6.07 12.09 14.03
N ARG A 194 4.86 12.68 14.10
CA ARG A 194 4.50 13.67 15.13
C ARG A 194 4.58 13.11 16.54
N GLU A 195 4.05 11.90 16.77
CA GLU A 195 4.14 11.24 18.09
C GLU A 195 5.61 10.97 18.48
N ARG A 196 6.49 10.73 17.51
CA ARG A 196 7.92 10.56 17.76
C ARG A 196 8.60 11.88 18.11
N GLU A 197 8.31 12.95 17.38
CA GLU A 197 8.83 14.30 17.67
C GLU A 197 8.37 14.81 19.05
N GLU A 198 7.11 14.56 19.44
CA GLU A 198 6.60 14.93 20.77
C GLU A 198 7.36 14.19 21.87
N ARG A 199 7.56 12.87 21.73
CA ARG A 199 8.35 12.08 22.68
C ARG A 199 9.81 12.52 22.76
N GLU A 200 10.40 12.94 21.65
CA GLU A 200 11.78 13.43 21.61
C GLU A 200 11.91 14.77 22.34
N LYS A 201 10.92 15.66 22.19
CA LYS A 201 10.84 16.91 22.97
C LYS A 201 10.63 16.66 24.46
N GLU A 202 9.78 15.69 24.83
CA GLU A 202 9.58 15.28 26.22
C GLU A 202 10.89 14.75 26.84
N ARG A 203 11.61 13.88 26.12
CA ARG A 203 12.91 13.35 26.56
C ARG A 203 13.95 14.45 26.74
N ALA A 204 14.07 15.35 25.77
CA ALA A 204 14.98 16.50 25.87
C ALA A 204 14.64 17.41 27.07
N GLY A 205 13.35 17.61 27.35
CA GLY A 205 12.89 18.36 28.53
C GLY A 205 13.17 17.65 29.86
N GLU A 206 13.08 16.31 29.90
CA GLU A 206 13.45 15.52 31.08
C GLU A 206 14.97 15.49 31.32
N GLU A 207 15.77 15.36 30.27
CA GLU A 207 17.24 15.42 30.36
C GLU A 207 17.71 16.78 30.88
N GLY A 208 17.14 17.89 30.38
CA GLY A 208 17.48 19.23 30.86
C GLY A 208 17.23 19.42 32.37
N LYS A 209 16.09 18.93 32.88
CA LYS A 209 15.78 18.99 34.33
C LYS A 209 16.75 18.16 35.18
N ARG A 210 17.22 17.03 34.65
CA ARG A 210 18.22 16.19 35.33
C ARG A 210 19.60 16.85 35.36
N GLU A 211 20.00 17.49 34.25
CA GLU A 211 21.25 18.25 34.21
C GLU A 211 21.24 19.45 35.17
N GLU A 212 20.12 20.17 35.25
CA GLU A 212 19.95 21.30 36.17
C GLU A 212 20.03 20.83 37.64
N GLY A 213 19.32 19.75 38.00
CA GLY A 213 19.42 19.17 39.34
C GLY A 213 20.83 18.70 39.71
N ASN A 214 21.56 18.10 38.74
CA ASN A 214 22.96 17.73 38.96
C ASN A 214 23.87 18.94 39.15
N ARG A 215 23.67 20.04 38.41
CA ARG A 215 24.45 21.27 38.59
C ARG A 215 24.20 21.89 39.95
N GLU A 216 22.95 22.01 40.38
CA GLU A 216 22.60 22.54 41.71
C GLU A 216 23.23 21.71 42.83
N GLN A 217 23.23 20.38 42.68
CA GLN A 217 23.84 19.48 43.65
C GLN A 217 25.37 19.68 43.73
N VAL A 218 26.05 19.82 42.58
CA VAL A 218 27.49 20.12 42.51
C VAL A 218 27.82 21.50 43.10
N GLU A 219 26.99 22.52 42.86
CA GLU A 219 27.18 23.86 43.44
C GLU A 219 27.00 23.85 44.96
N ARG A 220 26.02 23.12 45.49
CA ARG A 220 25.89 22.88 46.94
C ARG A 220 27.12 22.21 47.52
N GLU A 221 27.59 21.13 46.92
CA GLU A 221 28.79 20.41 47.40
C GLU A 221 30.03 21.32 47.40
N LYS A 222 30.18 22.20 46.40
CA LYS A 222 31.26 23.20 46.38
C LYS A 222 31.10 24.26 47.48
N GLY A 223 29.87 24.67 47.80
CA GLY A 223 29.58 25.59 48.90
C GLY A 223 29.91 25.00 50.27
N GLU A 224 29.58 23.74 50.51
CA GLU A 224 29.86 23.06 51.78
C GLU A 224 31.35 22.72 51.95
N ARG A 225 32.09 22.51 50.85
CA ARG A 225 33.54 22.29 50.89
C ARG A 225 34.34 23.56 51.21
N GLN A 226 33.72 24.73 51.19
CA GLN A 226 34.22 25.92 51.88
C GLN A 226 33.73 25.95 53.33
N GLY A 227 34.14 24.95 54.10
CA GLY A 227 34.09 25.04 55.56
C GLY A 227 34.88 26.25 56.07
N PRO A 228 34.57 26.77 57.27
CA PRO A 228 35.08 28.04 57.79
C PRO A 228 36.60 28.09 57.67
N LYS A 229 37.07 29.08 56.90
CA LYS A 229 38.47 29.45 56.73
C LYS A 229 39.14 29.41 58.10
N TYR A 230 40.00 28.41 58.30
CA TYR A 230 40.74 28.18 59.54
C TYR A 230 41.22 29.54 60.08
N GLN A 231 40.65 29.94 61.21
CA GLN A 231 41.09 31.12 61.94
C GLN A 231 42.50 30.79 62.41
N LYS A 232 43.52 31.31 61.71
CA LYS A 232 44.94 31.22 62.09
C LYS A 232 45.06 31.75 63.53
N LYS A 233 45.06 30.86 64.52
CA LYS A 233 45.73 31.12 65.79
C LYS A 233 47.19 30.75 65.61
N GLY A 234 48.04 31.69 65.98
CA GLY A 234 49.47 31.64 65.75
C GLY A 234 50.21 30.57 66.56
N GLU A 235 51.47 30.43 66.17
CA GLU A 235 52.63 30.14 67.01
C GLU A 235 52.56 28.93 67.95
N THR A 236 53.14 27.83 67.47
CA THR A 236 54.32 27.15 68.03
C THR A 236 54.88 26.34 66.84
N GLY A 237 56.15 26.45 66.44
CA GLY A 237 57.32 26.26 67.27
C GLY A 237 57.67 24.77 67.26
N GLU A 238 58.78 24.43 66.57
CA GLU A 238 59.58 23.20 66.70
C GLU A 238 59.40 22.04 65.70
N ARG A 239 60.46 21.91 64.88
CA ARG A 239 61.25 20.70 64.56
C ARG A 239 60.53 19.38 64.28
N GLY A 240 60.69 18.93 63.04
CA GLY A 240 60.52 17.54 62.63
C GLY A 240 61.10 17.29 61.25
N GLU A 241 62.42 17.26 61.13
CA GLU A 241 63.11 16.61 60.01
C GLU A 241 62.67 15.14 59.94
N SER A 242 62.25 14.66 58.77
CA SER A 242 62.87 13.49 58.10
C SER A 242 62.03 12.89 56.95
N LYS A 243 62.73 12.73 55.82
CA LYS A 243 62.79 11.54 54.93
C LYS A 243 61.49 10.82 54.53
N ARG A 244 61.13 10.96 53.24
CA ARG A 244 60.95 9.91 52.20
C ARG A 244 60.03 10.50 51.11
N GLU A 245 60.49 10.92 49.95
CA GLU A 245 61.00 10.16 48.80
C GLU A 245 60.14 8.93 48.39
N ARG A 246 59.51 9.06 47.21
CA ARG A 246 59.02 8.02 46.25
C ARG A 246 57.73 7.27 46.68
N GLU A 247 56.75 6.99 45.82
CA GLU A 247 56.79 6.51 44.42
C GLU A 247 55.53 6.92 43.60
N ARG A 248 55.76 7.22 42.31
CA ARG A 248 55.10 6.74 41.05
C ARG A 248 53.56 6.77 41.00
N GLU A 249 52.96 7.59 40.16
CA GLU A 249 52.75 7.34 38.71
C GLU A 249 52.13 5.96 38.43
N GLY A 250 50.81 6.00 38.26
CA GLY A 250 49.94 5.01 37.65
C GLY A 250 48.71 5.75 37.14
#